data_AF-A0A4V3HQE3-F1
#
_entry.id   AF-A0A4V3HQE3-F1
#
_cell.length_a   1.000
_cell.length_b   1.000
_cell.length_c   1.000
_cell.angle_alpha   90.00
_cell.angle_beta   90.00
_cell.angle_gamma   90.00
#
_symmetry.space_group_name_H-M   'P 1'
#
loop_
_entity.id
_entity.type
_entity.pdbx_description
1 polymer ?
#
loop_
_entity_poly.entity_id
_entity_poly.type
_entity_poly.pdbx_seq_one_letter_code
_entity_poly.pdbx_strand_id
1 'polypeptide(L)'
;MPEADDRYRCLLDTFARRHESQKIYLRQAAAQRWVGNRDGVLQGGRPNNGNQAHLMACDQQLRAELSTITDDAIYSELQASDHCQGRWTAEDPSLRSVQRWLRARQAY
;
A
#
# COMPACT_ATOMS: atom_id res chain seq x y z
N MET A 1 1.38 14.42 -33.05
CA MET A 1 1.96 13.06 -33.02
C MET A 1 1.15 12.22 -32.04
N PRO A 2 0.22 11.37 -32.52
CA PRO A 2 -0.65 10.58 -31.66
C PRO A 2 0.07 9.45 -30.88
N GLU A 3 1.19 8.92 -31.40
CA GLU A 3 1.92 7.79 -30.77
C GLU A 3 2.59 8.14 -29.44
N ALA A 4 3.02 9.40 -29.25
CA ALA A 4 3.67 9.84 -28.01
C ALA A 4 2.70 9.89 -26.83
N ASP A 5 1.43 10.24 -27.08
CA ASP A 5 0.37 10.27 -26.08
C ASP A 5 -0.01 8.85 -25.61
N ASP A 6 -0.02 7.88 -26.54
CA ASP A 6 -0.36 6.49 -26.21
C ASP A 6 0.73 5.80 -25.38
N ARG A 7 2.02 6.08 -25.66
CA ARG A 7 3.13 5.59 -24.82
C ARG A 7 3.02 6.11 -23.39
N TYR A 8 2.80 7.41 -23.20
CA TYR A 8 2.68 8.00 -21.87
C TYR A 8 1.47 7.44 -21.11
N ARG A 9 0.33 7.21 -21.79
CA ARG A 9 -0.84 6.57 -21.19
C ARG A 9 -0.56 5.15 -20.71
N CYS A 10 0.16 4.35 -21.51
CA CYS A 10 0.56 2.99 -21.14
C CYS A 10 1.47 2.99 -19.91
N LEU A 11 2.44 3.92 -19.86
CA LEU A 11 3.32 4.08 -18.70
C LEU A 11 2.53 4.47 -17.45
N LEU A 12 1.65 5.47 -17.56
CA LEU A 12 0.79 5.92 -16.47
C LEU A 12 -0.11 4.79 -15.95
N ASP A 13 -0.70 3.99 -16.84
CA ASP A 13 -1.54 2.87 -16.43
C ASP A 13 -0.76 1.81 -15.67
N THR A 14 0.41 1.44 -16.19
CA THR A 14 1.27 0.42 -15.59
C THR A 14 1.76 0.88 -14.21
N PHE A 15 2.23 2.12 -14.10
CA PHE A 15 2.68 2.69 -12.83
C PHE A 15 1.53 2.77 -11.82
N ALA A 16 0.34 3.22 -12.24
CA ALA A 16 -0.83 3.30 -11.37
C ALA A 16 -1.27 1.93 -10.84
N ARG A 17 -1.24 0.89 -11.68
CA ARG A 17 -1.51 -0.49 -11.23
C ARG A 17 -0.49 -0.97 -10.22
N ARG A 18 0.81 -0.72 -10.45
CA ARG A 18 1.86 -1.07 -9.49
C ARG A 18 1.65 -0.37 -8.14
N HIS A 19 1.27 0.91 -8.17
CA HIS A 19 0.97 1.69 -6.96
C HIS A 19 -0.19 1.09 -6.16
N GLU A 20 -1.31 0.79 -6.80
CA GLU A 20 -2.46 0.14 -6.13
C GLU A 20 -2.12 -1.28 -5.65
N SER A 21 -1.38 -2.06 -6.43
CA SER A 21 -0.91 -3.38 -6.01
C SER A 21 -0.04 -3.32 -4.75
N GLN A 22 0.89 -2.36 -4.67
CA GLN A 22 1.73 -2.16 -3.49
C GLN A 22 0.87 -1.77 -2.27
N LYS A 23 -0.12 -0.90 -2.46
CA LYS A 23 -1.07 -0.51 -1.41
C LYS A 23 -1.83 -1.70 -0.85
N ILE A 24 -2.37 -2.56 -1.73
CA ILE A 24 -3.10 -3.77 -1.35
C ILE A 24 -2.15 -4.73 -0.61
N TYR A 25 -0.95 -4.94 -1.16
CA TYR A 25 0.06 -5.81 -0.55
C TYR A 25 0.41 -5.38 0.88
N LEU A 26 0.69 -4.08 1.09
CA LEU A 26 1.02 -3.57 2.43
C LEU A 26 -0.14 -3.72 3.41
N ARG A 27 -1.39 -3.47 2.97
CA ARG A 27 -2.59 -3.67 3.80
C ARG A 27 -2.80 -5.15 4.16
N GLN A 28 -2.56 -6.04 3.22
CA GLN A 28 -2.62 -7.49 3.46
C GLN A 28 -1.54 -7.93 4.45
N ALA A 29 -0.31 -7.44 4.29
CA ALA A 29 0.79 -7.73 5.21
C ALA A 29 0.48 -7.23 6.64
N ALA A 30 -0.11 -6.03 6.78
CA ALA A 30 -0.57 -5.51 8.06
C ALA A 30 -1.64 -6.40 8.70
N ALA A 31 -2.63 -6.84 7.91
CA ALA A 31 -3.68 -7.74 8.38
C ALA A 31 -3.12 -9.10 8.82
N GLN A 32 -2.17 -9.67 8.07
CA GLN A 32 -1.50 -10.92 8.43
C GLN A 32 -0.73 -10.81 9.74
N ARG A 33 0.01 -9.70 9.95
CA ARG A 33 0.68 -9.42 11.23
C ARG A 33 -0.32 -9.31 12.38
N TRP A 34 -1.45 -8.63 12.17
CA TRP A 34 -2.50 -8.50 13.17
C TRP A 34 -3.10 -9.86 13.58
N VAL A 35 -3.38 -10.73 12.61
CA VAL A 35 -3.82 -12.11 12.88
C VAL A 35 -2.78 -12.85 13.72
N GLY A 36 -1.51 -12.84 13.30
CA GLY A 36 -0.43 -13.52 14.02
C GLY A 36 -0.23 -13.01 15.44
N ASN A 37 -0.31 -11.69 15.66
CA ASN A 37 -0.22 -11.08 16.98
C ASN A 37 -1.39 -11.52 17.89
N ARG A 38 -2.61 -11.53 17.36
CA ARG A 38 -3.79 -11.98 18.11
C ARG A 38 -3.73 -13.48 18.43
N ASP A 39 -3.27 -14.29 17.49
CA ASP A 39 -3.08 -15.73 17.72
C ASP A 39 -2.05 -15.97 18.84
N GLY A 40 -0.96 -15.18 18.89
CA GLY A 40 0.02 -15.23 19.97
C GLY A 40 -0.52 -14.80 21.34
N VAL A 41 -1.47 -13.86 21.38
CA VAL A 41 -2.15 -13.42 22.62
C VAL A 41 -3.19 -14.45 23.08
N LEU A 42 -3.90 -15.08 22.15
CA LEU A 42 -4.96 -16.03 22.45
C LEU A 42 -4.44 -17.45 22.71
N GLN A 43 -3.37 -17.87 22.05
CA GLN A 43 -2.75 -19.20 22.15
C GLN A 43 -3.77 -20.34 21.99
N GLY A 44 -4.72 -20.19 21.06
CA GLY A 44 -5.83 -21.13 20.84
C GLY A 44 -7.00 -21.00 21.82
N GLY A 45 -6.89 -20.12 22.82
CA GLY A 45 -7.95 -19.76 23.75
C GLY A 45 -8.94 -18.73 23.20
N ARG A 46 -9.89 -18.34 24.05
CA ARG A 46 -10.88 -17.29 23.74
C ARG A 46 -10.50 -15.96 24.40
N PRO A 47 -10.96 -14.81 23.87
CA PRO A 47 -10.83 -13.52 24.54
C PRO A 47 -11.41 -13.57 25.97
N ASN A 48 -10.68 -13.01 26.93
CA ASN A 48 -11.04 -12.93 28.35
C ASN A 48 -10.50 -11.62 28.98
N ASN A 49 -10.90 -11.30 30.21
CA ASN A 49 -10.47 -10.04 30.85
C ASN A 49 -8.94 -9.91 31.00
N GLY A 50 -8.21 -11.03 31.13
CA GLY A 50 -6.75 -11.02 31.30
C GLY A 50 -6.00 -10.68 30.01
N ASN A 51 -6.57 -10.98 28.84
CA ASN A 51 -5.94 -10.71 27.54
C ASN A 51 -6.57 -9.54 26.77
N GLN A 52 -7.65 -8.95 27.28
CA GLN A 52 -8.37 -7.85 26.62
C GLN A 52 -7.46 -6.65 26.33
N ALA A 53 -6.62 -6.23 27.28
CA ALA A 53 -5.69 -5.12 27.09
C ALA A 53 -4.68 -5.38 25.96
N HIS A 54 -4.16 -6.62 25.87
CA HIS A 54 -3.25 -7.03 24.81
C HIS A 54 -3.94 -7.07 23.44
N LEU A 55 -5.18 -7.57 23.37
CA LEU A 55 -5.97 -7.56 22.13
C LEU A 55 -6.25 -6.13 21.65
N MET A 56 -6.57 -5.22 22.56
CA MET A 56 -6.73 -3.79 22.23
C MET A 56 -5.44 -3.17 21.72
N ALA A 57 -4.29 -3.53 22.30
CA ALA A 57 -2.98 -3.08 21.81
C ALA A 57 -2.71 -3.59 20.39
N CYS A 58 -3.06 -4.84 20.06
CA CYS A 58 -2.97 -5.36 18.69
C CYS A 58 -3.83 -4.57 17.70
N ASP A 59 -5.06 -4.23 18.08
CA ASP A 59 -5.96 -3.44 17.23
C ASP A 59 -5.45 -2.00 17.03
N GLN A 60 -4.87 -1.39 18.08
CA GLN A 60 -4.24 -0.07 17.98
C GLN A 60 -3.00 -0.10 17.09
N GLN A 61 -2.16 -1.14 17.21
CA GLN A 61 -1.00 -1.33 16.35
C GLN A 61 -1.41 -1.46 14.88
N LEU A 62 -2.44 -2.25 14.56
CA LEU A 62 -2.98 -2.36 13.20
C LEU A 62 -3.42 -0.99 12.66
N ARG A 63 -4.16 -0.19 13.47
CA ARG A 63 -4.61 1.15 13.04
C ARG A 63 -3.44 2.09 12.79
N ALA A 64 -2.43 2.06 13.65
CA ALA A 64 -1.21 2.86 13.48
C ALA A 64 -0.45 2.44 12.22
N GLU A 65 -0.37 1.15 11.94
CA GLU A 65 0.30 0.66 10.74
C GLU A 65 -0.46 1.05 9.47
N LEU A 66 -1.78 0.85 9.44
CA LEU A 66 -2.63 1.23 8.31
C LEU A 66 -2.61 2.74 8.05
N SER A 67 -2.44 3.58 9.07
CA SER A 67 -2.36 5.04 8.88
C SER A 67 -1.05 5.48 8.22
N THR A 68 0.02 4.70 8.33
CA THR A 68 1.28 4.96 7.61
C THR A 68 1.24 4.59 6.13
N ILE A 69 0.29 3.74 5.71
CA ILE A 69 0.12 3.32 4.32
C ILE A 69 -0.63 4.43 3.56
N THR A 70 0.09 5.49 3.22
CA THR A 70 -0.39 6.62 2.43
C THR A 70 0.09 6.54 0.99
N ASP A 71 -0.59 7.22 0.07
CA ASP A 71 -0.17 7.23 -1.34
C ASP A 71 1.24 7.83 -1.52
N ASP A 72 1.61 8.78 -0.68
CA ASP A 72 2.91 9.45 -0.65
C ASP A 72 4.02 8.51 -0.15
N ALA A 73 3.76 7.78 0.93
CA ALA A 73 4.69 6.77 1.45
C ALA A 73 4.93 5.66 0.40
N ILE A 74 3.87 5.17 -0.24
CA ILE A 74 3.96 4.16 -1.30
C ILE A 74 4.76 4.70 -2.50
N TYR A 75 4.47 5.92 -2.93
CA TYR A 75 5.19 6.53 -4.06
C TYR A 75 6.68 6.66 -3.77
N SER A 76 7.02 7.16 -2.59
CA SER A 76 8.40 7.30 -2.11
C SER A 76 9.11 5.95 -1.98
N GLU A 77 8.43 4.93 -1.45
CA GLU A 77 8.97 3.56 -1.34
C GLU A 77 9.27 2.96 -2.72
N LEU A 78 8.33 3.08 -3.67
CA LEU A 78 8.52 2.57 -5.03
C LEU A 78 9.68 3.29 -5.74
N GLN A 79 9.74 4.62 -5.64
CA GLN A 79 10.80 5.42 -6.22
C GLN A 79 12.17 5.08 -5.60
N ALA A 80 12.26 4.96 -4.28
CA ALA A 80 13.48 4.56 -3.59
C ALA A 80 13.93 3.15 -4.01
N SER A 81 12.99 2.21 -4.14
CA SER A 81 13.27 0.85 -4.61
C SER A 81 13.83 0.82 -6.03
N ASP A 82 13.25 1.62 -6.93
CA ASP A 82 13.72 1.73 -8.31
C ASP A 82 15.11 2.38 -8.39
N HIS A 83 15.38 3.41 -7.58
CA HIS A 83 16.72 4.00 -7.45
C HIS A 83 17.75 3.02 -6.92
N CYS A 84 17.43 2.27 -5.85
CA CYS A 84 18.34 1.25 -5.29
C CYS A 84 18.67 0.14 -6.30
N GLN A 85 17.78 -0.13 -7.25
CA GLN A 85 17.97 -1.10 -8.32
C GLN A 85 18.62 -0.50 -9.59
N GLY A 86 18.98 0.79 -9.59
CA GLY A 86 19.58 1.48 -10.73
C GLY A 86 18.62 1.63 -11.93
N ARG A 87 17.30 1.60 -11.69
CA ARG A 87 16.29 1.78 -12.74
C ARG A 87 16.16 3.26 -13.10
N TRP A 88 15.78 3.52 -14.35
CA TRP A 88 15.53 4.87 -14.84
C TRP A 88 14.15 5.36 -14.37
N THR A 89 14.13 6.46 -13.60
CA THR A 89 12.90 7.04 -13.01
C THR A 89 12.55 8.43 -13.57
N ALA A 90 13.32 8.97 -14.51
CA ALA A 90 13.12 10.36 -14.97
C ALA A 90 11.84 10.56 -15.79
N GLU A 91 11.28 9.49 -16.36
CA GLU A 91 10.00 9.51 -17.08
C GLU A 91 8.81 9.10 -16.19
N ASP A 92 9.04 8.84 -14.90
CA ASP A 92 7.97 8.34 -14.03
C ASP A 92 6.84 9.36 -13.88
N PRO A 93 5.57 8.91 -13.94
CA PRO A 93 4.44 9.78 -13.70
C PRO A 93 4.49 10.37 -12.28
N SER A 94 4.09 11.63 -12.15
CA SER A 94 3.92 12.24 -10.83
C SER A 94 2.80 11.55 -10.04
N LEU A 95 2.90 11.56 -8.70
CA LEU A 95 1.85 11.03 -7.82
C LEU A 95 0.46 11.64 -8.13
N ARG A 96 0.41 12.94 -8.42
CA ARG A 96 -0.85 13.63 -8.79
C ARG A 96 -1.47 13.03 -10.06
N SER A 97 -0.65 12.72 -11.07
CA SER A 97 -1.11 12.07 -12.31
C SER A 97 -1.69 10.69 -12.03
N VAL A 98 -1.01 9.91 -11.19
CA VAL A 98 -1.45 8.57 -10.76
C VAL A 98 -2.79 8.64 -10.03
N GLN A 99 -2.91 9.51 -9.02
CA GLN A 99 -4.16 9.67 -8.26
C GLN A 99 -5.32 10.10 -9.16
N ARG A 100 -5.09 11.03 -10.10
CA ARG A 100 -6.11 11.45 -11.06
C ARG A 100 -6.54 10.29 -11.96
N TRP A 101 -5.59 9.49 -12.45
CA TRP A 101 -5.86 8.32 -13.28
C TRP A 101 -6.69 7.26 -12.55
N LEU A 102 -6.33 6.95 -11.31
CA LEU A 102 -7.04 5.98 -10.48
C LEU A 102 -8.48 6.40 -10.19
N ARG A 103 -8.70 7.69 -9.85
CA ARG A 103 -10.06 8.23 -9.65
C ARG A 103 -10.90 8.16 -10.92
N ALA A 104 -10.32 8.48 -12.07
CA ALA A 104 -11.02 8.41 -13.35
C ALA A 104 -11.47 6.98 -13.69
N ARG A 105 -10.68 5.96 -13.29
CA ARG A 105 -11.01 4.54 -13.52
C ARG A 105 -12.07 3.99 -12.57
N GLN A 106 -12.16 4.51 -11.34
CA GLN A 106 -13.17 4.08 -10.37
C GLN A 106 -14.58 4.62 -10.68
N ALA A 107 -14.68 5.60 -11.57
CA ALA A 107 -15.95 6.22 -11.96
C ALA A 107 -16.73 5.43 -13.04
N TYR A 108 -16.22 4.26 -13.45
CA TYR A 108 -16.81 3.38 -14.46
C TYR A 108 -17.06 2.01 -13.85
#